data_AF-A0A9P0P197-F1
#
_entry.id   AF-A0A9P0P197-F1
#
_cell.length_a   1.000
_cell.length_b   1.000
_cell.length_c   1.000
_cell.angle_alpha   90.00
_cell.angle_beta   90.00
_cell.angle_gamma   90.00
#
_symmetry.space_group_name_H-M   'P 1'
#
loop_
_entity.id
_entity.type
_entity.pdbx_description
1 polymer ?
#
loop_
_entity_poly.entity_id
_entity_poly.type
_entity_poly.pdbx_seq_one_letter_code
_entity_poly.pdbx_strand_id
1 'polypeptide(L)'
;MEEAQAAGSVASGNTEEDWHVYEVLCKDIRMDDPGDVDVTTSLRSEIAALQYKRDRLQTDLEEMRSQVRSRDQRCLELQAEAEQLREQSARQGAIVASLKKRVHELEERERAWHAERGRQEMQMQTAIREVRYNEEKVKELEARVRNLEMDLSGEEQKKESARLQLQDFVRRLSIALGADISDYSHVSPETLVHKATELVQETSRLKSKSHNLDDTLRTLEMDLRTCRENLERTIADRESLQRQTASQILEIDRLRQEKESLEMQQRVIERELNELKEKLSLTNRTLGNATGSISQQESMICQLRDELKAKDERIQRLQADNKHTLESLAIILSTPSSKWNPFVKN
;
A
#
# COMPACT_ATOMS: atom_id res chain seq x y z
N MET A 1 -52.37 -74.15 -103.45
CA MET A 1 -53.01 -73.15 -104.31
C MET A 1 -52.02 -72.82 -105.39
N GLU A 2 -52.19 -73.10 -106.67
CA GLU A 2 -53.26 -73.68 -107.50
C GLU A 2 -52.56 -73.73 -108.90
N GLU A 3 -52.30 -74.92 -109.45
CA GLU A 3 -52.84 -75.40 -110.75
C GLU A 3 -52.71 -74.40 -111.94
N ALA A 4 -52.29 -74.77 -113.16
CA ALA A 4 -52.53 -76.01 -113.89
C ALA A 4 -51.56 -76.20 -115.07
N GLN A 5 -51.34 -77.48 -115.41
CA GLN A 5 -50.80 -78.01 -116.66
C GLN A 5 -51.86 -78.04 -117.78
N ALA A 6 -51.41 -78.06 -119.04
CA ALA A 6 -51.87 -78.92 -120.16
C ALA A 6 -51.19 -78.40 -121.46
N ALA A 7 -50.40 -79.10 -122.28
CA ALA A 7 -50.44 -80.46 -122.85
C ALA A 7 -51.56 -80.70 -123.88
N GLY A 8 -51.15 -81.04 -125.11
CA GLY A 8 -51.98 -81.62 -126.19
C GLY A 8 -52.15 -80.68 -127.39
N SER A 9 -52.18 -81.12 -128.65
CA SER A 9 -52.08 -82.45 -129.24
C SER A 9 -51.93 -82.28 -130.76
N VAL A 10 -51.17 -83.17 -131.38
CA VAL A 10 -51.08 -83.35 -132.83
C VAL A 10 -52.37 -84.00 -133.34
N ALA A 11 -52.95 -83.44 -134.41
CA ALA A 11 -53.86 -84.10 -135.36
C ALA A 11 -53.59 -83.41 -136.70
N SER A 12 -52.80 -83.95 -137.65
CA SER A 12 -53.07 -85.12 -138.49
C SER A 12 -54.49 -85.12 -139.07
N GLY A 13 -54.76 -84.13 -139.93
CA GLY A 13 -55.87 -84.15 -140.88
C GLY A 13 -55.30 -84.54 -142.24
N ASN A 14 -55.13 -85.84 -142.46
CA ASN A 14 -54.79 -86.44 -143.75
C ASN A 14 -55.63 -87.72 -143.83
N THR A 15 -56.95 -87.54 -143.96
CA THR A 15 -57.92 -88.64 -143.90
C THR A 15 -58.23 -89.16 -145.30
N GLU A 16 -58.62 -90.44 -145.39
CA GLU A 16 -59.02 -91.09 -146.65
C GLU A 16 -60.26 -90.41 -147.28
N GLU A 17 -61.07 -89.72 -146.45
CA GLU A 17 -62.17 -88.85 -146.87
C GLU A 17 -61.68 -87.59 -147.61
N ASP A 18 -60.52 -87.02 -147.26
CA ASP A 18 -59.93 -85.86 -147.93
C ASP A 18 -59.46 -86.21 -149.37
N TRP A 19 -59.01 -87.45 -149.59
CA TRP A 19 -58.70 -87.96 -150.93
C TRP A 19 -59.96 -88.21 -151.77
N HIS A 20 -61.08 -88.60 -151.16
CA HIS A 20 -62.34 -88.79 -151.86
C HIS A 20 -63.00 -87.46 -152.26
N VAL A 21 -62.87 -86.41 -151.44
CA VAL A 21 -63.31 -85.05 -151.79
C VAL A 21 -62.46 -84.46 -152.93
N TYR A 22 -61.16 -84.74 -152.96
CA TYR A 22 -60.30 -84.38 -154.09
C TYR A 22 -60.70 -85.12 -155.39
N GLU A 23 -61.11 -86.39 -155.30
CA GLU A 23 -61.58 -87.17 -156.45
C GLU A 23 -62.94 -86.68 -157.00
N VAL A 24 -63.82 -86.14 -156.15
CA VAL A 24 -65.10 -85.54 -156.54
C VAL A 24 -64.91 -84.18 -157.21
N LEU A 25 -63.95 -83.38 -156.77
CA LEU A 25 -63.70 -82.04 -157.33
C LEU A 25 -63.00 -82.05 -158.71
N CYS A 26 -62.47 -83.19 -159.16
CA CYS A 26 -61.76 -83.30 -160.44
C CYS A 26 -62.53 -84.08 -161.54
N LYS A 27 -63.80 -84.44 -161.33
CA LYS A 27 -64.51 -85.43 -162.17
C LYS A 27 -65.40 -84.91 -163.30
N ASP A 28 -65.48 -83.61 -163.58
CA ASP A 28 -66.15 -83.11 -164.79
C ASP A 28 -65.32 -82.05 -165.51
N ILE A 29 -64.24 -82.52 -166.13
CA ILE A 29 -63.63 -81.89 -167.29
C ILE A 29 -64.47 -82.31 -168.50
N ARG A 30 -65.36 -81.43 -168.97
CA ARG A 30 -65.75 -81.39 -170.38
C ARG A 30 -65.35 -80.04 -170.94
N MET A 31 -64.20 -80.08 -171.61
CA MET A 31 -63.71 -79.02 -172.48
C MET A 31 -64.61 -78.92 -173.70
N ASP A 32 -65.07 -77.71 -174.00
CA ASP A 32 -65.30 -77.18 -175.35
C ASP A 32 -65.79 -75.72 -175.24
N ASP A 33 -64.89 -74.73 -175.07
CA ASP A 33 -65.07 -73.36 -175.59
C ASP A 33 -63.76 -72.52 -175.46
N PRO A 34 -63.35 -71.72 -176.48
CA PRO A 34 -62.06 -71.04 -176.50
C PRO A 34 -62.07 -69.67 -175.77
N GLY A 35 -62.28 -69.68 -174.45
CA GLY A 35 -62.24 -68.50 -173.55
C GLY A 35 -61.24 -68.57 -172.37
N ASP A 36 -60.41 -69.62 -172.30
CA ASP A 36 -59.71 -70.09 -171.09
C ASP A 36 -58.39 -69.36 -170.71
N VAL A 37 -58.05 -68.26 -171.39
CA VAL A 37 -56.84 -67.47 -171.09
C VAL A 37 -57.11 -66.39 -170.01
N ASP A 38 -58.37 -66.04 -169.73
CA ASP A 38 -58.74 -64.97 -168.80
C ASP A 38 -58.86 -65.45 -167.32
N VAL A 39 -59.41 -66.66 -167.09
CA VAL A 39 -59.67 -67.21 -165.75
C VAL A 39 -58.38 -67.65 -165.03
N THR A 40 -57.45 -68.28 -165.76
CA THR A 40 -56.13 -68.66 -165.22
C THR A 40 -55.30 -67.44 -164.82
N THR A 41 -55.48 -66.32 -165.50
CA THR A 41 -54.82 -65.04 -165.19
C THR A 41 -55.43 -64.41 -163.94
N SER A 42 -56.76 -64.48 -163.79
CA SER A 42 -57.48 -64.01 -162.59
C SER A 42 -57.09 -64.79 -161.33
N LEU A 43 -57.06 -66.12 -161.36
CA LEU A 43 -56.64 -66.94 -160.23
C LEU A 43 -55.16 -66.74 -159.85
N ARG A 44 -54.28 -66.53 -160.84
CA ARG A 44 -52.88 -66.16 -160.57
C ARG A 44 -52.77 -64.78 -159.91
N SER A 45 -53.64 -63.84 -160.31
CA SER A 45 -53.76 -62.52 -159.70
C SER A 45 -54.27 -62.59 -158.26
N GLU A 46 -55.28 -63.41 -157.98
CA GLU A 46 -55.80 -63.63 -156.62
C GLU A 46 -54.80 -64.35 -155.72
N ILE A 47 -54.11 -65.38 -156.22
CA ILE A 47 -53.02 -66.04 -155.47
C ILE A 47 -51.91 -65.05 -155.19
N ALA A 48 -51.51 -64.22 -156.17
CA ALA A 48 -50.52 -63.17 -155.96
C ALA A 48 -51.00 -62.11 -154.94
N ALA A 49 -52.29 -61.73 -154.97
CA ALA A 49 -52.88 -60.77 -154.03
C ALA A 49 -52.94 -61.33 -152.60
N LEU A 50 -53.31 -62.60 -152.44
CA LEU A 50 -53.30 -63.29 -151.15
C LEU A 50 -51.89 -63.54 -150.64
N GLN A 51 -50.94 -63.89 -151.51
CA GLN A 51 -49.52 -63.98 -151.17
C GLN A 51 -48.99 -62.63 -150.71
N TYR A 52 -49.26 -61.55 -151.44
CA TYR A 52 -48.90 -60.20 -151.05
C TYR A 52 -49.53 -59.80 -149.70
N LYS A 53 -50.82 -60.13 -149.47
CA LYS A 53 -51.50 -59.85 -148.21
C LYS A 53 -50.90 -60.65 -147.05
N ARG A 54 -50.55 -61.91 -147.28
CA ARG A 54 -49.86 -62.76 -146.31
C ARG A 54 -48.47 -62.23 -146.01
N ASP A 55 -47.68 -61.89 -147.02
CA ASP A 55 -46.34 -61.31 -146.86
C ASP A 55 -46.40 -59.95 -146.16
N ARG A 56 -47.41 -59.12 -146.46
CA ARG A 56 -47.67 -57.86 -145.77
C ARG A 56 -48.08 -58.06 -144.32
N LEU A 57 -49.04 -58.93 -144.03
CA LEU A 57 -49.46 -59.24 -142.65
C LEU A 57 -48.34 -59.89 -141.84
N GLN A 58 -47.50 -60.71 -142.49
CA GLN A 58 -46.34 -61.31 -141.87
C GLN A 58 -45.29 -60.25 -141.52
N THR A 59 -45.03 -59.31 -142.45
CA THR A 59 -44.23 -58.10 -142.17
C THR A 59 -44.82 -57.28 -141.02
N ASP A 60 -46.12 -56.96 -141.05
CA ASP A 60 -46.81 -56.18 -140.00
C ASP A 60 -46.75 -56.88 -138.62
N LEU A 61 -46.88 -58.20 -138.60
CA LEU A 61 -46.81 -59.01 -137.37
C LEU A 61 -45.37 -59.11 -136.83
N GLU A 62 -44.37 -59.23 -137.70
CA GLU A 62 -42.96 -59.16 -137.33
C GLU A 62 -42.59 -57.76 -136.82
N GLU A 63 -43.09 -56.70 -137.45
CA GLU A 63 -42.99 -55.32 -137.00
C GLU A 63 -43.64 -55.14 -135.62
N MET A 64 -44.88 -55.58 -135.44
CA MET A 64 -45.56 -55.51 -134.14
C MET A 64 -44.82 -56.29 -133.05
N ARG A 65 -44.31 -57.49 -133.35
CA ARG A 65 -43.47 -58.26 -132.41
C ARG A 65 -42.17 -57.54 -132.09
N SER A 66 -41.57 -56.82 -133.05
CA SER A 66 -40.38 -56.01 -132.81
C SER A 66 -40.69 -54.80 -131.92
N GLN A 67 -41.84 -54.14 -132.15
CA GLN A 67 -42.32 -53.01 -131.36
C GLN A 67 -42.65 -53.42 -129.93
N VAL A 68 -43.36 -54.55 -129.73
CA VAL A 68 -43.65 -55.08 -128.40
C VAL A 68 -42.36 -55.40 -127.66
N ARG A 69 -41.41 -56.12 -128.29
CA ARG A 69 -40.10 -56.39 -127.69
C ARG A 69 -39.33 -55.12 -127.31
N SER A 70 -39.36 -54.09 -128.17
CA SER A 70 -38.74 -52.79 -127.88
C SER A 70 -39.42 -52.07 -126.71
N ARG A 71 -40.75 -52.12 -126.62
CA ARG A 71 -41.52 -51.54 -125.51
C ARG A 71 -41.26 -52.29 -124.20
N ASP A 72 -41.24 -53.62 -124.22
CA ASP A 72 -40.95 -54.45 -123.05
C ASP A 72 -39.53 -54.17 -122.52
N GLN A 73 -38.55 -54.09 -123.41
CA GLN A 73 -37.19 -53.68 -123.07
C GLN A 73 -37.15 -52.29 -122.45
N ARG A 74 -37.86 -51.32 -123.02
CA ARG A 74 -37.97 -49.96 -122.47
C ARG A 74 -38.68 -49.94 -121.11
N CYS A 75 -39.71 -50.77 -120.91
CA CYS A 75 -40.39 -50.89 -119.62
C CYS A 75 -39.46 -51.45 -118.54
N LEU A 76 -38.63 -52.45 -118.87
CA LEU A 76 -37.61 -52.99 -117.96
C LEU A 76 -36.55 -51.93 -117.60
N GLU A 77 -36.07 -51.16 -118.58
CA GLU A 77 -35.12 -50.06 -118.35
C GLU A 77 -35.69 -49.00 -117.43
N LEU A 78 -36.93 -48.54 -117.67
CA LEU A 78 -37.62 -47.58 -116.82
C LEU A 78 -37.88 -48.12 -115.40
N GLN A 79 -38.15 -49.42 -115.27
CA GLN A 79 -38.33 -50.05 -113.96
C GLN A 79 -37.01 -50.07 -113.17
N ALA A 80 -35.90 -50.45 -113.82
CA ALA A 80 -34.58 -50.43 -113.21
C ALA A 80 -34.16 -49.00 -112.79
N GLU A 81 -34.44 -47.99 -113.63
CA GLU A 81 -34.20 -46.59 -113.30
C GLU A 81 -35.05 -46.15 -112.09
N ALA A 82 -36.33 -46.51 -112.04
CA ALA A 82 -37.20 -46.20 -110.92
C ALA A 82 -36.74 -46.86 -109.61
N GLU A 83 -36.25 -48.10 -109.66
CA GLU A 83 -35.66 -48.80 -108.52
C GLU A 83 -34.36 -48.11 -108.05
N GLN A 84 -33.49 -47.72 -108.98
CA GLN A 84 -32.27 -46.97 -108.68
C GLN A 84 -32.57 -45.61 -108.03
N LEU A 85 -33.57 -44.87 -108.54
CA LEU A 85 -34.00 -43.60 -107.96
C LEU A 85 -34.60 -43.77 -106.56
N ARG A 86 -35.37 -44.85 -106.32
CA ARG A 86 -35.88 -45.19 -104.98
C ARG A 86 -34.75 -45.51 -104.00
N GLU A 87 -33.78 -46.32 -104.43
CA GLU A 87 -32.62 -46.64 -103.61
C GLU A 87 -31.79 -45.38 -103.31
N GLN A 88 -31.53 -44.55 -104.32
CA GLN A 88 -30.83 -43.28 -104.15
C GLN A 88 -31.57 -42.35 -103.18
N SER A 89 -32.90 -42.26 -103.29
CA SER A 89 -33.74 -41.50 -102.38
C SER A 89 -33.64 -42.02 -100.93
N ALA A 90 -33.66 -43.35 -100.73
CA ALA A 90 -33.47 -43.96 -99.41
C ALA A 90 -32.08 -43.68 -98.82
N ARG A 91 -31.02 -43.79 -99.63
CA ARG A 91 -29.64 -43.45 -99.22
C ARG A 91 -29.50 -41.98 -98.84
N GLN A 92 -30.06 -41.07 -99.65
CA GLN A 92 -30.10 -39.64 -99.34
C GLN A 92 -30.91 -39.36 -98.06
N GLY A 93 -32.05 -40.03 -97.87
CA GLY A 93 -32.86 -39.94 -96.66
C GLY A 93 -32.10 -40.35 -95.40
N ALA A 94 -31.32 -41.45 -95.47
CA ALA A 94 -30.47 -41.90 -94.36
C ALA A 94 -29.37 -40.88 -94.02
N ILE A 95 -28.73 -40.29 -95.05
CA ILE A 95 -27.72 -39.23 -94.87
C ILE A 95 -28.35 -38.01 -94.20
N VAL A 96 -29.51 -37.54 -94.69
CA VAL A 96 -30.22 -36.39 -94.10
C VAL A 96 -30.62 -36.66 -92.65
N ALA A 97 -31.10 -37.86 -92.33
CA ALA A 97 -31.44 -38.23 -90.95
C ALA A 97 -30.21 -38.23 -90.03
N SER A 98 -29.08 -38.77 -90.49
CA SER A 98 -27.81 -38.77 -89.75
C SER A 98 -27.30 -37.35 -89.51
N LEU A 99 -27.33 -36.50 -90.54
CA LEU A 99 -26.92 -35.10 -90.43
C LEU A 99 -27.84 -34.32 -89.48
N LYS A 100 -29.16 -34.50 -89.54
CA LYS A 100 -30.11 -33.89 -88.60
C LYS A 100 -29.84 -34.31 -87.16
N LYS A 101 -29.59 -35.61 -86.92
CA LYS A 101 -29.19 -36.10 -85.60
C LYS A 101 -27.90 -35.44 -85.12
N ARG A 102 -26.89 -35.34 -86.00
CA ARG A 102 -25.61 -34.71 -85.66
C ARG A 102 -25.75 -33.23 -85.32
N VAL A 103 -26.56 -32.49 -86.07
CA VAL A 103 -26.87 -31.08 -85.79
C VAL A 103 -27.55 -30.95 -84.43
N HIS A 104 -28.57 -31.77 -84.16
CA HIS A 104 -29.27 -31.75 -82.88
C HIS A 104 -28.33 -32.03 -81.69
N GLU A 105 -27.45 -33.03 -81.79
CA GLU A 105 -26.45 -33.31 -80.77
C GLU A 105 -25.46 -32.14 -80.57
N LEU A 106 -25.11 -31.40 -81.64
CA LEU A 106 -24.25 -30.22 -81.54
C LEU A 106 -24.96 -29.08 -80.83
N GLU A 107 -26.22 -28.82 -81.17
CA GLU A 107 -27.06 -27.81 -80.49
C GLU A 107 -27.28 -28.16 -79.00
N GLU A 108 -27.46 -29.44 -78.67
CA GLU A 108 -27.56 -29.90 -77.27
C GLU A 108 -26.27 -29.68 -76.50
N ARG A 109 -25.12 -30.03 -77.10
CA ARG A 109 -23.81 -29.76 -76.50
C ARG A 109 -23.62 -28.27 -76.30
N GLU A 110 -23.91 -27.43 -77.29
CA GLU A 110 -23.78 -25.97 -77.18
C GLU A 110 -24.65 -25.41 -76.05
N ARG A 111 -25.91 -25.84 -75.94
CA ARG A 111 -26.80 -25.47 -74.83
C ARG A 111 -26.22 -25.88 -73.47
N ALA A 112 -25.66 -27.09 -73.35
CA ALA A 112 -25.01 -27.56 -72.13
C ALA A 112 -23.76 -26.74 -71.78
N TRP A 113 -22.93 -26.39 -72.78
CA TRP A 113 -21.77 -25.52 -72.61
C TRP A 113 -22.15 -24.12 -72.12
N HIS A 114 -23.22 -23.52 -72.66
CA HIS A 114 -23.70 -22.23 -72.18
C HIS A 114 -24.21 -22.27 -70.74
N ALA A 115 -24.96 -23.32 -70.37
CA ALA A 115 -25.42 -23.50 -69.00
C ALA A 115 -24.24 -23.68 -68.02
N GLU A 116 -23.24 -24.48 -68.41
CA GLU A 116 -22.04 -24.69 -67.60
C GLU A 116 -21.22 -23.42 -67.46
N ARG A 117 -21.01 -22.67 -68.55
CA ARG A 117 -20.33 -21.38 -68.53
C ARG A 117 -21.01 -20.38 -67.60
N GLY A 118 -22.34 -20.32 -67.61
CA GLY A 118 -23.10 -19.45 -66.69
C GLY A 118 -22.91 -19.83 -65.22
N ARG A 119 -22.87 -21.13 -64.90
CA ARG A 119 -22.57 -21.61 -63.53
C ARG A 119 -21.14 -21.25 -63.10
N GLN A 120 -20.16 -21.48 -63.97
CA GLN A 120 -18.76 -21.14 -63.71
C GLN A 120 -18.56 -19.64 -63.53
N GLU A 121 -19.25 -18.81 -64.34
CA GLU A 121 -19.21 -17.36 -64.19
C GLU A 121 -19.79 -16.91 -62.84
N MET A 122 -20.91 -17.49 -62.41
CA MET A 122 -21.47 -17.22 -61.08
C MET A 122 -20.53 -17.62 -59.94
N GLN A 123 -19.91 -18.80 -60.02
CA GLN A 123 -18.92 -19.25 -59.03
C GLN A 123 -17.69 -18.31 -58.99
N MET A 124 -17.19 -17.90 -60.16
CA MET A 124 -16.09 -16.96 -60.27
C MET A 124 -16.44 -15.61 -59.64
N GLN A 125 -17.65 -15.08 -59.88
CA GLN A 125 -18.10 -13.83 -59.27
C GLN A 125 -18.19 -13.92 -57.75
N THR A 126 -18.67 -15.05 -57.21
CA THR A 126 -18.68 -15.29 -55.76
C THR A 126 -17.26 -15.33 -55.19
N ALA A 127 -16.36 -16.08 -55.82
CA ALA A 127 -14.95 -16.15 -55.39
C ALA A 127 -14.27 -14.78 -55.41
N ILE A 128 -14.52 -13.95 -56.44
CA ILE A 128 -14.00 -12.58 -56.50
C ILE A 128 -14.49 -11.72 -55.33
N ARG A 129 -15.77 -11.85 -54.95
CA ARG A 129 -16.32 -11.12 -53.78
C ARG A 129 -15.69 -11.58 -52.48
N GLU A 130 -15.51 -12.89 -52.30
CA GLU A 130 -14.86 -13.46 -51.12
C GLU A 130 -13.39 -13.02 -50.99
N VAL A 131 -12.64 -13.00 -52.10
CA VAL A 131 -11.27 -12.50 -52.11
C VAL A 131 -11.22 -11.04 -51.67
N ARG A 132 -12.07 -10.17 -52.23
CA ARG A 132 -12.13 -8.76 -51.83
C ARG A 132 -12.47 -8.57 -50.36
N TYR A 133 -13.44 -9.32 -49.85
CA TYR A 133 -13.80 -9.29 -48.44
C TYR A 133 -12.63 -9.71 -47.54
N ASN A 134 -11.92 -10.78 -47.91
CA ASN A 134 -10.76 -11.25 -47.16
C ASN A 134 -9.60 -10.25 -47.21
N GLU A 135 -9.36 -9.58 -48.36
CA GLU A 135 -8.36 -8.51 -48.48
C GLU A 135 -8.67 -7.33 -47.55
N GLU A 136 -9.93 -6.90 -47.48
CA GLU A 136 -10.37 -5.86 -46.55
C GLU A 136 -10.18 -6.31 -45.09
N LYS A 137 -10.50 -7.58 -44.78
CA LYS A 137 -10.32 -8.12 -43.44
C LYS A 137 -8.85 -8.20 -43.02
N VAL A 138 -7.96 -8.57 -43.94
CA VAL A 138 -6.51 -8.57 -43.71
C VAL A 138 -6.03 -7.16 -43.40
N LYS A 139 -6.44 -6.15 -44.18
CA LYS A 139 -6.07 -4.74 -43.93
C LYS A 139 -6.54 -4.25 -42.56
N GLU A 140 -7.76 -4.60 -42.15
CA GLU A 140 -8.31 -4.27 -40.82
C GLU A 140 -7.48 -4.91 -39.70
N LEU A 141 -7.16 -6.20 -39.84
CA LEU A 141 -6.37 -6.93 -38.84
C LEU A 141 -4.93 -6.39 -38.75
N GLU A 142 -4.29 -6.09 -39.88
CA GLU A 142 -2.98 -5.44 -39.91
C GLU A 142 -2.98 -4.07 -39.21
N ALA A 143 -4.02 -3.26 -39.43
CA ALA A 143 -4.17 -1.99 -38.73
C ALA A 143 -4.35 -2.18 -37.22
N ARG A 144 -5.13 -3.19 -36.82
CA ARG A 144 -5.32 -3.54 -35.41
C ARG A 144 -4.01 -4.00 -34.75
N VAL A 145 -3.21 -4.83 -35.44
CA VAL A 145 -1.91 -5.28 -34.95
C VAL A 145 -0.98 -4.08 -34.74
N ARG A 146 -0.85 -3.19 -35.73
CA ARG A 146 -0.02 -1.98 -35.60
C ARG A 146 -0.44 -1.11 -34.41
N ASN A 147 -1.73 -0.93 -34.19
CA ASN A 147 -2.22 -0.17 -33.04
C ASN A 147 -1.86 -0.85 -31.71
N LEU A 148 -2.03 -2.17 -31.62
CA LEU A 148 -1.65 -2.93 -30.42
C LEU A 148 -0.15 -2.87 -30.14
N GLU A 149 0.70 -2.90 -31.17
CA GLU A 149 2.14 -2.73 -31.03
C GLU A 149 2.51 -1.34 -30.51
N MET A 150 1.83 -0.29 -31.00
CA MET A 150 2.00 1.07 -30.49
C MET A 150 1.57 1.20 -29.02
N ASP A 151 0.40 0.64 -28.67
CA ASP A 151 -0.11 0.66 -27.30
C ASP A 151 0.84 -0.10 -26.35
N LEU A 152 1.32 -1.27 -26.76
CA LEU A 152 2.28 -2.07 -25.99
C LEU A 152 3.57 -1.29 -25.74
N SER A 153 4.14 -0.67 -26.78
CA SER A 153 5.34 0.16 -26.65
C SER A 153 5.11 1.35 -25.70
N GLY A 154 3.93 1.98 -25.77
CA GLY A 154 3.54 3.05 -24.85
C GLY A 154 3.44 2.59 -23.40
N GLU A 155 2.85 1.41 -23.15
CA GLU A 155 2.76 0.83 -21.81
C GLU A 155 4.14 0.39 -21.27
N GLU A 156 5.02 -0.15 -22.10
CA GLU A 156 6.41 -0.46 -21.72
C GLU A 156 7.17 0.81 -21.31
N GLN A 157 7.00 1.91 -22.03
CA GLN A 157 7.62 3.19 -21.69
C GLN A 157 7.08 3.74 -20.35
N LYS A 158 5.77 3.66 -20.11
CA LYS A 158 5.17 4.07 -18.82
C LYS A 158 5.67 3.21 -17.67
N LYS A 159 5.75 1.88 -17.85
CA LYS A 159 6.29 0.95 -16.87
C LYS A 159 7.74 1.29 -16.51
N GLU A 160 8.58 1.53 -17.51
CA GLU A 160 9.98 1.88 -17.30
C GLU A 160 10.13 3.25 -16.60
N SER A 161 9.31 4.23 -16.98
CA SER A 161 9.25 5.53 -16.30
C SER A 161 8.87 5.39 -14.82
N ALA A 162 7.82 4.61 -14.51
CA ALA A 162 7.40 4.34 -13.14
C ALA A 162 8.47 3.61 -12.33
N ARG A 163 9.18 2.65 -12.96
CA ARG A 163 10.31 1.93 -12.34
C ARG A 163 11.43 2.89 -11.95
N LEU A 164 11.83 3.80 -12.84
CA LEU A 164 12.86 4.81 -12.56
C LEU A 164 12.42 5.79 -11.47
N GLN A 165 11.16 6.24 -11.48
CA GLN A 165 10.61 7.10 -10.43
C GLN A 165 10.64 6.43 -9.06
N LEU A 166 10.26 5.15 -8.98
CA LEU A 166 10.33 4.37 -7.75
C LEU A 166 11.78 4.21 -7.27
N GLN A 167 12.73 3.93 -8.16
CA GLN A 167 14.15 3.85 -7.81
C GLN A 167 14.69 5.18 -7.26
N ASP A 168 14.35 6.31 -7.89
CA ASP A 168 14.74 7.62 -7.38
C ASP A 168 14.09 7.93 -6.03
N PHE A 169 12.81 7.57 -5.84
CA PHE A 169 12.12 7.71 -4.56
C PHE A 169 12.80 6.90 -3.45
N VAL A 170 13.08 5.61 -3.68
CA VAL A 170 13.78 4.73 -2.74
C VAL A 170 15.15 5.30 -2.39
N ARG A 171 15.91 5.79 -3.40
CA ARG A 171 17.21 6.43 -3.18
C ARG A 171 17.10 7.68 -2.29
N ARG A 172 16.14 8.58 -2.56
CA ARG A 172 15.91 9.79 -1.73
C ARG A 172 15.51 9.42 -0.31
N LEU A 173 14.64 8.42 -0.15
CA LEU A 173 14.19 7.96 1.16
C LEU A 173 15.34 7.31 1.95
N SER A 174 16.20 6.53 1.29
CA SER A 174 17.42 5.97 1.89
C SER A 174 18.31 7.05 2.47
N ILE A 175 18.55 8.13 1.70
CA ILE A 175 19.34 9.28 2.16
C ILE A 175 18.66 9.97 3.35
N ALA A 176 17.34 10.20 3.28
CA ALA A 176 16.60 10.87 4.35
C ALA A 176 16.58 10.10 5.66
N LEU A 177 16.54 8.76 5.59
CA LEU A 177 16.57 7.88 6.77
C LEU A 177 17.98 7.60 7.28
N GLY A 178 19.02 8.14 6.62
CA GLY A 178 20.41 7.85 6.95
C GLY A 178 20.76 6.37 6.85
N ALA A 179 20.08 5.63 5.96
CA ALA A 179 20.47 4.25 5.66
C ALA A 179 21.83 4.30 4.95
N ASP A 180 22.84 3.64 5.54
CA ASP A 180 24.23 3.76 5.13
C ASP A 180 24.41 3.54 3.62
N ILE A 181 25.01 4.56 2.99
CA ILE A 181 25.21 4.74 1.55
C ILE A 181 26.14 3.66 0.96
N SER A 182 26.80 2.86 1.80
CA SER A 182 27.78 1.85 1.40
C SER A 182 27.17 0.65 0.67
N ASP A 183 25.88 0.34 0.85
CA ASP A 183 25.24 -0.87 0.29
C ASP A 183 23.96 -0.58 -0.54
N TYR A 184 24.03 0.39 -1.48
CA TYR A 184 22.90 0.68 -2.39
C TYR A 184 22.40 -0.52 -3.21
N SER A 185 23.19 -1.59 -3.33
CA SER A 185 22.79 -2.78 -4.08
C SER A 185 21.65 -3.57 -3.43
N HIS A 186 21.31 -3.31 -2.16
CA HIS A 186 20.33 -4.09 -1.39
C HIS A 186 19.27 -3.27 -0.65
N VAL A 187 19.21 -1.94 -0.85
CA VAL A 187 18.18 -1.12 -0.21
C VAL A 187 16.83 -1.36 -0.89
N SER A 188 16.01 -2.22 -0.30
CA SER A 188 14.62 -2.43 -0.73
C SER A 188 13.67 -1.46 -0.02
N PRO A 189 12.51 -1.12 -0.62
CA PRO A 189 11.47 -0.33 0.05
C PRO A 189 11.11 -0.85 1.44
N GLU A 190 11.05 -2.18 1.62
CA GLU A 190 10.73 -2.84 2.88
C GLU A 190 11.79 -2.55 3.97
N THR A 191 13.07 -2.55 3.61
CA THR A 191 14.16 -2.22 4.55
C THR A 191 14.07 -0.77 5.04
N LEU A 192 13.68 0.17 4.15
CA LEU A 192 13.47 1.58 4.49
C LEU A 192 12.24 1.77 5.39
N VAL A 193 11.16 1.04 5.13
CA VAL A 193 9.96 1.05 6.00
C VAL A 193 10.32 0.54 7.40
N HIS A 194 11.12 -0.53 7.49
CA HIS A 194 11.59 -1.04 8.79
C HIS A 194 12.42 0.02 9.53
N LYS A 195 13.39 0.64 8.85
CA LYS A 195 14.22 1.70 9.42
C LYS A 195 13.42 2.92 9.88
N ALA A 196 12.44 3.34 9.10
CA ALA A 196 11.53 4.43 9.49
C ALA A 196 10.74 4.07 10.76
N THR A 197 10.27 2.83 10.85
CA THR A 197 9.54 2.33 12.04
C THR A 197 10.45 2.31 13.27
N GLU A 198 11.70 1.84 13.15
CA GLU A 198 12.69 1.88 14.22
C GLU A 198 12.95 3.31 14.70
N LEU A 199 13.15 4.27 13.79
CA LEU A 199 13.38 5.67 14.13
C LEU A 199 12.19 6.30 14.86
N VAL A 200 10.95 5.95 14.48
CA VAL A 200 9.73 6.39 15.18
C VAL A 200 9.67 5.84 16.61
N GLN A 201 9.99 4.56 16.78
CA GLN A 201 10.04 3.92 18.10
C GLN A 201 11.13 4.55 18.99
N GLU A 202 12.33 4.74 18.44
CA GLU A 202 13.45 5.35 19.15
C GLU A 202 13.17 6.81 19.52
N THR A 203 12.57 7.58 18.62
CA THR A 203 12.13 8.96 18.90
C THR A 203 11.12 8.98 20.05
N SER A 204 10.16 8.06 20.05
CA SER A 204 9.18 7.94 21.14
C SER A 204 9.85 7.61 22.47
N ARG A 205 10.81 6.67 22.46
CA ARG A 205 11.60 6.29 23.64
C ARG A 205 12.43 7.46 24.19
N LEU A 206 13.13 8.19 23.32
CA LEU A 206 13.91 9.36 23.69
C LEU A 206 13.04 10.49 24.24
N LYS A 207 11.84 10.71 23.69
CA LYS A 207 10.87 11.67 24.21
C LYS A 207 10.42 11.31 25.62
N SER A 208 10.09 10.04 25.88
CA SER A 208 9.77 9.56 27.24
C SER A 208 10.95 9.73 28.19
N LYS A 209 12.18 9.42 27.77
CA LYS A 209 13.38 9.63 28.57
C LYS A 209 13.62 11.12 28.89
N SER A 210 13.42 12.01 27.92
CA SER A 210 13.52 13.46 28.11
C SER A 210 12.51 13.94 29.15
N HIS A 211 11.26 13.48 29.08
CA HIS A 211 10.23 13.87 30.06
C HIS A 211 10.60 13.43 31.49
N ASN A 212 11.09 12.20 31.65
CA ASN A 212 11.54 11.71 32.95
C ASN A 212 12.72 12.52 33.52
N LEU A 213 13.66 12.93 32.65
CA LEU A 213 14.78 13.78 33.04
C LEU A 213 14.31 15.18 33.46
N ASP A 214 13.36 15.77 32.74
CA ASP A 214 12.76 17.06 33.09
C ASP A 214 12.07 17.01 34.47
N ASP A 215 11.30 15.95 34.75
CA ASP A 215 10.65 15.78 36.06
C ASP A 215 11.66 15.58 37.20
N THR A 216 12.72 14.82 36.93
CA THR A 216 13.82 14.63 37.89
C THR A 216 14.53 15.97 38.16
N LEU A 217 14.82 16.74 37.11
CA LEU A 217 15.45 18.05 37.22
C LEU A 217 14.58 19.02 38.03
N ARG A 218 13.27 19.08 37.75
CA ARG A 218 12.32 19.91 38.50
C ARG A 218 12.29 19.56 39.99
N THR A 219 12.35 18.27 40.31
CA THR A 219 12.41 17.80 41.70
C THR A 219 13.71 18.27 42.37
N LEU A 220 14.86 18.08 41.71
CA LEU A 220 16.16 18.53 42.22
C LEU A 220 16.22 20.06 42.39
N GLU A 221 15.63 20.83 41.48
CA GLU A 221 15.54 22.29 41.62
C GLU A 221 14.70 22.71 42.82
N MET A 222 13.62 21.97 43.12
CA MET A 222 12.81 22.19 44.30
C MET A 222 13.60 21.86 45.58
N ASP A 223 14.26 20.71 45.63
CA ASP A 223 15.10 20.30 46.76
C ASP A 223 16.24 21.30 46.99
N LEU A 224 16.86 21.81 45.93
CA LEU A 224 17.91 22.83 46.01
C LEU A 224 17.37 24.15 46.59
N ARG A 225 16.17 24.59 46.18
CA ARG A 225 15.51 25.77 46.76
C ARG A 225 15.26 25.58 48.25
N THR A 226 14.70 24.44 48.65
CA THR A 226 14.48 24.09 50.06
C THR A 226 15.79 24.04 50.85
N CYS A 227 16.87 23.49 50.27
CA CYS A 227 18.20 23.50 50.88
C CYS A 227 18.73 24.92 51.10
N ARG A 228 18.55 25.82 50.13
CA ARG A 228 18.95 27.23 50.25
C ARG A 228 18.18 27.94 51.36
N GLU A 229 16.85 27.77 51.42
CA GLU A 229 16.02 28.35 52.49
C GLU A 229 16.40 27.82 53.88
N ASN A 230 16.69 26.52 54.00
CA ASN A 230 17.20 25.92 55.23
C ASN A 230 18.55 26.52 55.65
N LEU A 231 19.47 26.73 54.70
CA LEU A 231 20.77 27.33 54.95
C LEU A 231 20.63 28.79 55.42
N GLU A 232 19.80 29.59 54.75
CA GLU A 232 19.52 30.98 55.14
C GLU A 232 18.94 31.07 56.55
N ARG A 233 17.98 30.21 56.90
CA ARG A 233 17.46 30.10 58.27
C ARG A 233 18.56 29.76 59.28
N THR A 234 19.41 28.79 58.96
CA THR A 234 20.52 28.39 59.84
C THR A 234 21.53 29.52 60.04
N ILE A 235 21.81 30.32 59.00
CA ILE A 235 22.69 31.50 59.09
C ILE A 235 22.07 32.54 60.03
N ALA A 236 20.77 32.83 59.89
CA ALA A 236 20.08 33.78 60.75
C ALA A 236 20.07 33.33 62.23
N ASP A 237 19.83 32.04 62.49
CA ASP A 237 19.88 31.46 63.83
C ASP A 237 21.30 31.57 64.43
N ARG A 238 22.33 31.28 63.64
CA ARG A 238 23.73 31.45 64.05
C ARG A 238 24.05 32.90 64.41
N GLU A 239 23.60 33.87 63.62
CA GLU A 239 23.81 35.30 63.89
C GLU A 239 23.07 35.77 65.14
N SER A 240 21.87 35.23 65.40
CA SER A 240 21.12 35.46 66.64
C SER A 240 21.89 34.94 67.86
N LEU A 241 22.33 33.68 67.82
CA LEU A 241 23.13 33.05 68.88
C LEU A 241 24.46 33.77 69.10
N GLN A 242 25.12 34.23 68.02
CA GLN A 242 26.35 34.99 68.11
C GLN A 242 26.14 36.33 68.83
N ARG A 243 25.05 37.05 68.53
CA ARG A 243 24.68 38.29 69.25
C ARG A 243 24.37 38.02 70.72
N GLN A 244 23.63 36.96 71.02
CA GLN A 244 23.34 36.55 72.40
C GLN A 244 24.63 36.23 73.16
N THR A 245 25.54 35.48 72.54
CA THR A 245 26.85 35.13 73.12
C THR A 245 27.68 36.38 73.39
N ALA A 246 27.76 37.32 72.44
CA ALA A 246 28.45 38.59 72.64
C ALA A 246 27.86 39.41 73.81
N SER A 247 26.53 39.45 73.93
CA SER A 247 25.85 40.10 75.05
C SER A 247 26.17 39.43 76.39
N GLN A 248 26.22 38.10 76.43
CA GLN A 248 26.57 37.35 77.65
C GLN A 248 28.02 37.59 78.07
N ILE A 249 28.96 37.69 77.11
CA ILE A 249 30.36 38.03 77.40
C ILE A 249 30.45 39.41 78.07
N LEU A 250 29.76 40.42 77.52
CA LEU A 250 29.74 41.77 78.11
C LEU A 250 29.16 41.76 79.53
N GLU A 251 28.09 40.99 79.78
CA GLU A 251 27.51 40.87 81.12
C GLU A 251 28.47 40.16 82.09
N ILE A 252 29.18 39.12 81.65
CA ILE A 252 30.22 38.46 82.45
C ILE A 252 31.32 39.46 82.82
N ASP A 253 31.78 40.29 81.89
CA ASP A 253 32.81 41.28 82.15
C ASP A 253 32.32 42.39 83.10
N ARG A 254 31.05 42.81 82.97
CA ARG A 254 30.40 43.73 83.92
C ARG A 254 30.37 43.15 85.33
N LEU A 255 29.91 41.90 85.48
CA LEU A 255 29.85 41.20 86.77
C LEU A 255 31.25 40.99 87.36
N ARG A 256 32.27 40.75 86.53
CA ARG A 256 33.67 40.69 86.98
C ARG A 256 34.15 42.03 87.55
N GLN A 257 33.87 43.14 86.87
CA GLN A 257 34.22 44.48 87.38
C GLN A 257 33.47 44.82 88.67
N GLU A 258 32.18 44.51 88.77
CA GLU A 258 31.40 44.68 90.00
C GLU A 258 31.99 43.85 91.15
N LYS A 259 32.35 42.59 90.88
CA LYS A 259 33.02 41.73 91.85
C LYS A 259 34.33 42.35 92.34
N GLU A 260 35.21 42.78 91.45
CA GLU A 260 36.49 43.42 91.82
C GLU A 260 36.30 44.70 92.65
N SER A 261 35.29 45.50 92.30
CA SER A 261 34.91 46.70 93.06
C SER A 261 34.43 46.37 94.47
N LEU A 262 33.53 45.39 94.59
CA LEU A 262 33.03 44.91 95.89
C LEU A 262 34.16 44.30 96.74
N GLU A 263 35.07 43.52 96.15
CA GLU A 263 36.25 42.99 96.86
C GLU A 263 37.19 44.11 97.33
N MET A 264 37.32 45.22 96.59
CA MET A 264 38.08 46.38 97.02
C MET A 264 37.38 47.12 98.18
N GLN A 265 36.07 47.33 98.09
CA GLN A 265 35.27 47.91 99.17
C GLN A 265 35.32 47.07 100.44
N GLN A 266 35.20 45.74 100.31
CA GLN A 266 35.36 44.80 101.41
C GLN A 266 36.72 44.97 102.08
N ARG A 267 37.82 45.03 101.32
CA ARG A 267 39.17 45.25 101.85
C ARG A 267 39.32 46.59 102.58
N VAL A 268 38.62 47.63 102.16
CA VAL A 268 38.61 48.93 102.86
C VAL A 268 37.86 48.82 104.19
N ILE A 269 36.65 48.26 104.17
CA ILE A 269 35.84 48.05 105.37
C ILE A 269 36.57 47.13 106.38
N GLU A 270 37.24 46.08 105.92
CA GLU A 270 38.05 45.20 106.78
C GLU A 270 39.20 45.96 107.46
N ARG A 271 39.85 46.91 106.77
CA ARG A 271 40.87 47.79 107.37
C ARG A 271 40.26 48.74 108.40
N GLU A 272 39.18 49.44 108.05
CA GLU A 272 38.46 50.33 108.97
C GLU A 272 37.98 49.58 110.23
N LEU A 273 37.47 48.36 110.06
CA LEU A 273 37.06 47.50 111.17
C LEU A 273 38.25 47.14 112.07
N ASN A 274 39.42 46.82 111.50
CA ASN A 274 40.62 46.54 112.27
C ASN A 274 41.12 47.79 113.01
N GLU A 275 41.12 48.96 112.37
CA GLU A 275 41.45 50.23 113.03
C GLU A 275 40.49 50.54 114.18
N LEU A 276 39.19 50.31 114.00
CA LEU A 276 38.18 50.49 115.05
C LEU A 276 38.40 49.50 116.20
N LYS A 277 38.76 48.24 115.91
CA LYS A 277 39.14 47.25 116.94
C LYS A 277 40.39 47.67 117.71
N GLU A 278 41.41 48.19 117.03
CA GLU A 278 42.62 48.70 117.67
C GLU A 278 42.33 49.94 118.53
N LYS A 279 41.55 50.90 118.02
CA LYS A 279 41.08 52.06 118.79
C LYS A 279 40.31 51.63 120.03
N LEU A 280 39.40 50.66 119.89
CA LEU A 280 38.64 50.09 121.00
C LEU A 280 39.55 49.41 122.03
N SER A 281 40.55 48.66 121.58
CA SER A 281 41.56 48.04 122.45
C SER A 281 42.36 49.10 123.21
N LEU A 282 42.79 50.16 122.52
CA LEU A 282 43.52 51.28 123.11
C LEU A 282 42.67 51.99 124.16
N THR A 283 41.42 52.35 123.83
CA THR A 283 40.49 53.02 124.77
C THR A 283 40.17 52.13 125.96
N ASN A 284 39.98 50.83 125.77
CA ASN A 284 39.84 49.88 126.89
C ASN A 284 41.07 49.87 127.79
N ARG A 285 42.29 49.96 127.23
CA ARG A 285 43.53 50.02 128.01
C ARG A 285 43.67 51.35 128.75
N THR A 286 43.37 52.49 128.13
CA THR A 286 43.37 53.80 128.82
C THR A 286 42.29 53.86 129.89
N LEU A 287 41.10 53.32 129.63
CA LEU A 287 40.03 53.19 130.62
C LEU A 287 40.49 52.32 131.79
N GLY A 288 41.14 51.19 131.52
CA GLY A 288 41.74 50.33 132.54
C GLY A 288 42.80 51.08 133.39
N ASN A 289 43.69 51.83 132.75
CA ASN A 289 44.68 52.67 133.46
C ASN A 289 44.03 53.77 134.30
N ALA A 290 43.02 54.46 133.76
CA ALA A 290 42.29 55.50 134.47
C ALA A 290 41.55 54.91 135.68
N THR A 291 40.91 53.75 135.50
CA THR A 291 40.25 53.01 136.59
C THR A 291 41.25 52.63 137.67
N GLY A 292 42.42 52.10 137.29
CA GLY A 292 43.50 51.78 138.22
C GLY A 292 44.03 53.01 138.98
N SER A 293 44.21 54.14 138.29
CA SER A 293 44.61 55.42 138.89
C SER A 293 43.57 55.94 139.87
N ILE A 294 42.28 55.86 139.53
CA ILE A 294 41.16 56.21 140.42
C ILE A 294 41.21 55.35 141.67
N SER A 295 41.34 54.02 141.54
CA SER A 295 41.46 53.14 142.71
C SER A 295 42.68 53.47 143.58
N GLN A 296 43.80 53.90 142.98
CA GLN A 296 44.98 54.35 143.70
C GLN A 296 44.76 55.68 144.45
N GLN A 297 44.08 56.64 143.80
CA GLN A 297 43.68 57.90 144.43
C GLN A 297 42.69 57.68 145.57
N GLU A 298 41.71 56.79 145.40
CA GLU A 298 40.77 56.40 146.46
C GLU A 298 41.52 55.82 147.67
N SER A 299 42.50 54.94 147.45
CA SER A 299 43.38 54.43 148.50
C SER A 299 44.15 55.55 149.21
N MET A 300 44.69 56.52 148.47
CA MET A 300 45.44 57.65 149.05
C MET A 300 44.53 58.59 149.83
N ILE A 301 43.31 58.84 149.36
CA ILE A 301 42.30 59.62 150.07
C ILE A 301 41.93 58.93 151.39
N CYS A 302 41.74 57.61 151.38
CA CYS A 302 41.52 56.85 152.61
C CYS A 302 42.68 57.01 153.60
N GLN A 303 43.93 56.88 153.14
CA GLN A 303 45.12 57.08 153.99
C GLN A 303 45.20 58.50 154.58
N LEU A 304 44.98 59.54 153.77
CA LEU A 304 44.99 60.93 154.23
C LEU A 304 43.86 61.22 155.21
N ARG A 305 42.68 60.60 155.02
CA ARG A 305 41.58 60.68 156.00
C ARG A 305 41.97 60.07 157.34
N ASP A 306 42.66 58.93 157.34
CA ASP A 306 43.15 58.30 158.56
C ASP A 306 44.24 59.14 159.26
N GLU A 307 45.15 59.75 158.50
CA GLU A 307 46.16 60.68 159.04
C GLU A 307 45.55 61.95 159.63
N LEU A 308 44.54 62.53 158.95
CA LEU A 308 43.82 63.71 159.44
C LEU A 308 43.10 63.39 160.75
N LYS A 309 42.44 62.22 160.83
CA LYS A 309 41.79 61.75 162.05
C LYS A 309 42.79 61.59 163.19
N ALA A 310 43.96 61.01 162.93
CA ALA A 310 45.03 60.88 163.92
C ALA A 310 45.59 62.25 164.38
N LYS A 311 45.62 63.25 163.49
CA LYS A 311 46.01 64.64 163.81
C LYS A 311 44.96 65.33 164.68
N ASP A 312 43.68 65.20 164.35
CA ASP A 312 42.57 65.76 165.13
C ASP A 312 42.54 65.20 166.56
N GLU A 313 42.74 63.88 166.72
CA GLU A 313 42.87 63.24 168.04
C GLU A 313 44.07 63.76 168.85
N ARG A 314 45.13 64.23 168.18
CA ARG A 314 46.30 64.85 168.81
C ARG A 314 46.01 66.27 169.27
N ILE A 315 45.28 67.04 168.46
CA ILE A 315 44.86 68.40 168.78
C ILE A 315 43.89 68.41 169.97
N GLN A 316 42.92 67.49 169.98
CA GLN A 316 41.98 67.37 171.09
C GLN A 316 42.68 67.06 172.42
N ARG A 317 43.70 66.20 172.41
CA ARG A 317 44.53 65.92 173.60
C ARG A 317 45.26 67.16 174.11
N LEU A 318 45.92 67.91 173.21
CA LEU A 318 46.62 69.15 173.58
C LEU A 318 45.67 70.23 174.12
N GLN A 319 44.45 70.32 173.59
CA GLN A 319 43.44 71.24 174.09
C GLN A 319 42.96 70.89 175.50
N ALA A 320 42.82 69.60 175.81
CA ALA A 320 42.43 69.14 177.14
C ALA A 320 43.49 69.50 178.20
N ASP A 321 44.77 69.28 177.89
CA ASP A 321 45.88 69.59 178.79
C ASP A 321 45.97 71.09 179.11
N ASN A 322 45.78 71.95 178.09
CA ASN A 322 45.85 73.40 178.24
C ASN A 322 44.67 73.98 179.05
N LYS A 323 43.51 73.32 178.98
CA LYS A 323 42.36 73.69 179.83
C LYS A 323 42.64 73.37 181.30
N HIS A 324 43.26 72.22 181.55
CA HIS A 324 43.58 71.78 182.90
C HIS A 324 44.60 72.70 183.61
N THR A 325 45.60 73.19 182.88
CA THR A 325 46.59 74.15 183.42
C THR A 325 45.98 75.49 183.79
N LEU A 326 45.01 75.99 183.01
CA LEU A 326 44.33 77.26 183.30
C LEU A 326 43.46 77.18 184.57
N GLU A 327 42.81 76.04 184.82
CA GLU A 327 41.98 75.84 186.02
C GLU A 327 42.82 75.79 187.31
N SER A 328 44.05 75.25 187.25
CA SER A 328 44.97 75.21 188.40
C SER A 328 45.44 76.59 188.85
N LEU A 329 45.56 77.56 187.95
CA LEU A 329 46.08 78.90 188.26
C LEU A 329 45.03 79.77 188.97
N ALA A 330 43.74 79.57 188.67
CA ALA A 330 42.66 80.38 189.23
C ALA A 330 42.45 80.19 190.74
N ILE A 331 42.79 79.01 191.29
CA ILE A 331 42.52 78.64 192.68
C ILE A 331 43.43 79.35 193.70
N ILE A 332 44.64 79.76 193.30
CA ILE A 332 45.67 80.24 194.24
C ILE A 332 45.46 81.71 194.67
N LEU A 333 44.71 82.52 193.93
CA LEU A 333 44.77 83.99 194.01
C LEU A 333 43.62 84.69 194.79
N SER A 334 42.77 84.04 195.63
CA SER A 334 41.47 84.66 196.01
C SER A 334 40.93 84.65 197.48
N THR A 335 41.69 84.78 198.61
CA THR A 335 41.04 84.97 199.97
C THR A 335 41.83 85.74 201.09
N PRO A 336 41.21 86.61 201.96
CA PRO A 336 41.81 87.31 203.16
C PRO A 336 41.08 87.25 204.57
N SER A 337 41.80 87.28 205.73
CA SER A 337 41.53 87.97 207.06
C SER A 337 42.32 87.50 208.34
N SER A 338 42.92 88.46 209.08
CA SER A 338 43.02 88.73 210.56
C SER A 338 43.78 87.89 211.67
N LYS A 339 44.68 88.61 212.39
CA LYS A 339 45.08 88.63 213.86
C LYS A 339 46.44 88.05 214.38
N TRP A 340 47.30 88.98 214.85
CA TRP A 340 48.08 89.05 216.13
C TRP A 340 48.49 87.76 216.88
N ASN A 341 49.78 87.56 217.19
CA ASN A 341 50.48 87.88 218.47
C ASN A 341 51.95 87.30 218.47
N PRO A 342 52.82 87.44 219.50
CA PRO A 342 54.18 87.98 219.32
C PRO A 342 55.31 87.04 219.84
N PHE A 343 56.55 87.54 219.72
CA PHE A 343 57.68 87.28 220.61
C PHE A 343 58.48 85.94 220.55
N VAL A 344 59.80 86.16 220.49
CA VAL A 344 60.95 85.36 220.98
C VAL A 344 61.67 84.40 220.01
N LYS A 345 62.81 84.91 219.53
CA LYS A 345 64.19 84.33 219.47
C LYS A 345 64.36 82.84 219.14
N ASN A 346 65.03 82.55 218.04
CA ASN A 346 66.50 82.52 217.92
C ASN A 346 66.91 82.76 216.46
#